data_AF-A0A392S329-F1
#
_entry.id   AF-A0A392S329-F1
#
_cell.length_a   1.000
_cell.length_b   1.000
_cell.length_c   1.000
_cell.angle_alpha   90.00
_cell.angle_beta   90.00
_cell.angle_gamma   90.00
#
_symmetry.space_group_name_H-M   'P 1'
#
loop_
_entity.id
_entity.type
_entity.pdbx_description
1 polymer ?
#
loop_
_entity_poly.entity_id
_entity_poly.type
_entity_poly.pdbx_seq_one_letter_code
_entity_poly.pdbx_strand_id
1 'polypeptide(L)' 'MDSGSLTKPFSVDEVKAAVWDCGSYKSPGPDGVNLGFFKDFWAELQGDVMRFISEFHRNGRL' A
#
# COMPACT_ATOMS: atom_id res chain seq x y z
N MET A 1 23.15 13.83 -5.41
CA MET A 1 21.95 12.98 -5.39
C MET A 1 22.18 11.95 -4.30
N ASP A 2 21.54 12.11 -3.14
CA ASP A 2 21.70 11.21 -2.01
C ASP A 2 21.11 9.83 -2.33
N SER A 3 21.97 8.85 -2.56
CA SER A 3 21.57 7.46 -2.83
C SER A 3 20.77 6.81 -1.68
N GLY A 4 20.76 7.41 -0.50
CA GLY A 4 20.01 6.93 0.67
C GLY A 4 18.53 7.32 0.73
N SER A 5 18.00 8.08 -0.25
CA SER A 5 16.58 8.47 -0.24
C SER A 5 15.63 7.37 -0.73
N LEU A 6 16.12 6.44 -1.56
CA LEU A 6 15.31 5.41 -2.22
C LEU A 6 14.91 4.24 -1.30
N THR A 7 15.54 4.12 -0.13
CA THR A 7 15.31 3.02 0.83
C THR A 7 14.73 3.53 2.14
N LYS A 8 14.11 4.72 2.12
CA LYS A 8 13.45 5.27 3.30
C LYS A 8 12.16 4.50 3.58
N PRO A 9 11.77 4.34 4.86
CA PRO A 9 10.48 3.77 5.19
C PRO A 9 9.34 4.55 4.54
N PHE A 10 8.33 3.81 4.06
CA PHE A 10 7.13 4.39 3.46
C PHE A 10 6.33 5.19 4.48
N SER A 11 5.80 6.34 4.04
CA SER A 11 4.85 7.12 4.84
C SER A 11 3.40 6.71 4.56
N VAL A 12 2.50 6.99 5.50
CA VAL A 12 1.06 6.72 5.32
C VAL A 12 0.51 7.48 4.11
N ASP A 13 0.90 8.75 3.95
CA ASP A 13 0.44 9.58 2.84
C ASP A 13 0.95 9.09 1.48
N GLU A 14 2.19 8.62 1.42
CA GLU A 14 2.78 8.02 0.22
C GLU A 14 2.03 6.74 -0.20
N VAL A 15 1.79 5.83 0.75
CA VAL A 15 1.05 4.58 0.49
C VAL A 15 -0.38 4.91 0.08
N LYS A 16 -1.04 5.84 0.77
CA LYS A 16 -2.41 6.26 0.45
C LYS A 16 -2.48 6.87 -0.95
N ALA A 17 -1.55 7.75 -1.29
CA ALA A 17 -1.49 8.36 -2.62
C ALA A 17 -1.34 7.30 -3.71
N ALA A 18 -0.46 6.30 -3.51
CA ALA A 18 -0.29 5.19 -4.44
C ALA A 18 -1.56 4.34 -4.61
N VAL A 19 -2.29 4.07 -3.51
CA VAL A 19 -3.59 3.38 -3.56
C VAL A 19 -4.61 4.19 -4.35
N TRP A 20 -4.65 5.51 -4.18
CA TRP A 20 -5.59 6.40 -4.88
C TRP A 20 -5.29 6.60 -6.35
N ASP A 21 -4.00 6.70 -6.71
CA ASP A 21 -3.53 6.81 -8.08
C ASP A 21 -3.83 5.56 -8.90
N CYS A 22 -3.89 4.39 -8.24
CA CYS A 22 -4.25 3.16 -8.92
C CYS A 22 -5.77 3.06 -9.17
N GLY A 23 -6.15 2.55 -10.35
CA GLY A 23 -7.56 2.42 -10.73
C GLY A 23 -8.31 1.43 -9.84
N SER A 24 -9.42 1.88 -9.23
CA SER A 24 -10.18 1.13 -8.22
C SER A 24 -10.70 -0.23 -8.73
N TYR A 25 -10.99 -0.33 -10.04
CA TYR A 25 -11.63 -1.50 -10.67
C TYR A 25 -10.68 -2.28 -11.58
N LYS A 26 -9.36 -2.02 -11.54
CA LYS A 26 -8.42 -2.81 -12.32
C LYS A 26 -8.35 -4.22 -11.74
N SER A 27 -8.86 -5.19 -12.52
CA SER A 27 -8.85 -6.64 -12.29
C SER A 27 -9.18 -7.05 -10.84
N PRO A 28 -10.46 -7.27 -10.49
CA PRO A 28 -10.74 -8.04 -9.29
C PRO A 28 -9.97 -9.35 -9.39
N GLY A 29 -9.24 -9.70 -8.33
CA GLY A 29 -8.66 -11.03 -8.23
C GLY A 29 -9.76 -12.09 -8.34
N PRO A 30 -9.40 -13.38 -8.43
CA PRO A 30 -10.39 -14.46 -8.36
C PRO A 30 -11.25 -14.44 -7.07
N ASP A 31 -10.84 -13.67 -6.06
CA ASP A 31 -11.53 -13.40 -4.80
C ASP A 31 -12.53 -12.23 -4.86
N GLY A 32 -12.60 -11.48 -5.96
CA GLY A 32 -13.48 -10.33 -6.11
C GLY A 32 -13.02 -9.06 -5.40
N VAL A 33 -11.84 -9.06 -4.76
CA VAL A 33 -11.29 -7.90 -4.06
C VAL A 33 -10.48 -7.06 -5.04
N ASN A 34 -10.70 -5.74 -5.02
CA ASN A 34 -9.98 -4.77 -5.84
C ASN A 34 -9.48 -3.61 -4.97
N LEU A 35 -8.72 -2.68 -5.57
CA LEU A 35 -8.19 -1.53 -4.83
C LEU A 35 -9.28 -0.57 -4.35
N GLY A 36 -10.48 -0.61 -4.92
CA GLY A 36 -11.66 0.07 -4.39
C GLY A 36 -11.96 -0.35 -2.94
N PHE A 37 -11.84 -1.63 -2.60
CA PHE A 37 -12.01 -2.10 -1.21
C PHE A 37 -11.06 -1.39 -0.24
N PHE A 38 -9.78 -1.27 -0.59
CA PHE A 38 -8.81 -0.56 0.24
C PHE A 38 -9.08 0.94 0.33
N LYS A 39 -9.72 1.55 -0.68
CA LYS A 39 -10.14 2.96 -0.64
C LYS A 39 -11.34 3.14 0.28
N ASP A 40 -12.34 2.27 0.17
CA ASP A 40 -13.58 2.35 0.93
C ASP A 40 -13.35 2.10 2.43
N PHE A 41 -12.47 1.16 2.77
CA PHE A 41 -12.15 0.76 4.15
C PHE A 41 -10.79 1.27 4.64
N TRP A 42 -10.26 2.35 4.05
CA TRP A 42 -8.94 2.86 4.42
C TRP A 42 -8.83 3.21 5.90
N ALA A 43 -9.89 3.78 6.48
CA ALA A 43 -9.89 4.21 7.88
C ALA A 43 -9.64 3.03 8.84
N GLU A 44 -10.22 1.86 8.53
CA GLU A 44 -10.09 0.63 9.29
C GLU A 44 -8.79 -0.12 8.95
N LEU A 45 -8.42 -0.19 7.67
CA LEU A 45 -7.35 -1.07 7.18
C LEU A 45 -5.96 -0.42 7.14
N GLN A 46 -5.83 0.90 7.17
CA GLN A 46 -4.55 1.59 7.04
C GLN A 46 -3.49 1.08 8.03
N GLY A 47 -3.90 0.72 9.26
CA GLY A 47 -2.98 0.19 10.27
C GLY A 47 -2.41 -1.18 9.90
N ASP A 48 -3.21 -2.04 9.29
CA ASP A 48 -2.78 -3.36 8.82
C ASP A 48 -1.93 -3.26 7.57
N VAL A 49 -2.36 -2.41 6.62
CA VAL A 49 -1.62 -2.12 5.38
C VAL A 49 -0.22 -1.57 5.69
N MET A 50 -0.12 -0.60 6.61
CA MET A 50 1.18 -0.03 6.97
C MET A 50 2.08 -1.02 7.71
N ARG A 51 1.51 -1.89 8.56
CA ARG A 51 2.28 -2.97 9.20
C ARG A 51 2.84 -3.93 8.16
N PHE A 52 2.00 -4.38 7.23
CA PHE A 52 2.40 -5.27 6.15
C PHE A 52 3.52 -4.67 5.28
N ILE A 53 3.34 -3.44 4.80
CA ILE A 53 4.33 -2.75 3.96
C ILE A 53 5.64 -2.51 4.71
N SER A 54 5.57 -2.16 6.00
CA SER A 54 6.76 -1.96 6.83
C SER A 54 7.57 -3.26 7.00
N GLU A 55 6.89 -4.38 7.23
CA GLU A 55 7.55 -5.69 7.34
C GLU A 55 8.12 -6.15 6.01
N PHE A 56 7.39 -5.94 4.91
CA PHE A 56 7.89 -6.22 3.56
C PHE A 56 9.15 -5.39 3.25
N HIS A 57 9.14 -4.10 3.54
CA HIS A 57 10.29 -3.21 3.32
C HIS A 57 11.54 -3.63 4.12
N ARG A 58 11.34 -4.11 5.36
CA ARG A 58 12.44 -4.53 6.24
C ARG A 58 13.02 -5.88 5.86
N ASN A 59 12.16 -6.83 5.48
CA ASN A 59 12.55 -8.24 5.38
C ASN A 59 12.63 -8.73 3.92
N GLY A 60 12.09 -7.97 2.96
CA GLY A 60 12.08 -8.32 1.53
C GLY A 60 11.24 -9.56 1.19
N ARG A 61 10.30 -9.96 2.05
CA ARG A 61 9.48 -11.17 1.91
C ARG A 61 8.00 -10.88 2.17
N LEU A 62 7.14 -11.59 1.44
CA LEU A 62 5.69 -11.66 1.60
C LEU A 62 5.32 -12.98 2.29
#